data_AF-A0A0U5NS53-F1
#
_entry.id   AF-A0A0U5NS53-F1
#
_cell.length_a   1.000
_cell.length_b   1.000
_cell.length_c   1.000
_cell.angle_alpha   90.00
_cell.angle_beta   90.00
_cell.angle_gamma   90.00
#
_symmetry.space_group_name_H-M   'P 1'
#
loop_
_entity.id
_entity.type
_entity.pdbx_description
1 polymer ?
#
loop_
_entity_poly.entity_id
_entity_poly.type
_entity_poly.pdbx_seq_one_letter_code
_entity_poly.pdbx_strand_id
1 'polypeptide(L)'
;MINRNVIIGVRLTQKEYEYLCKKAKQDPDTRYKNGDKNLSGYIRNYVLKGAGYGDIHIRKEIENMAYQIRKIGVNINQATRKINSGYGTAKAVSELQADMAHLTKSFDEFIDKITLEGGTLWQ
;
A
#
# COMPACT_ATOMS: atom_id res chain seq x y z
N MET A 1 12.86 -4.33 -8.08
CA MET A 1 11.87 -5.02 -8.94
C MET A 1 11.80 -6.47 -8.46
N ILE A 2 10.62 -7.04 -8.19
CA ILE A 2 10.52 -8.43 -7.69
C ILE A 2 10.85 -9.37 -8.85
N ASN A 3 11.94 -10.11 -8.74
CA ASN A 3 12.33 -11.10 -9.75
C ASN A 3 11.48 -12.37 -9.54
N ARG A 4 10.74 -12.78 -10.57
CA ARG A 4 9.89 -13.98 -10.55
C ARG A 4 10.34 -14.90 -11.67
N ASN A 5 11.27 -15.79 -11.36
CA ASN A 5 11.98 -16.65 -12.32
C ASN A 5 11.48 -18.12 -12.33
N VAL A 6 10.64 -18.51 -11.38
CA VAL A 6 10.02 -19.85 -11.34
C VAL A 6 8.75 -19.86 -12.18
N ILE A 7 8.64 -20.83 -13.09
CA ILE A 7 7.51 -21.01 -14.01
C ILE A 7 6.76 -22.29 -13.64
N ILE A 8 5.44 -22.20 -13.55
CA ILE A 8 4.53 -23.34 -13.38
C ILE A 8 3.67 -23.46 -14.64
N GLY A 9 3.69 -24.62 -15.28
CA GLY A 9 2.80 -24.96 -16.39
C GLY A 9 1.54 -25.66 -15.90
N VAL A 10 0.39 -25.26 -16.42
CA VAL A 10 -0.92 -25.88 -16.13
C VAL A 10 -1.54 -26.34 -17.44
N ARG A 11 -2.10 -27.56 -17.45
CA ARG A 11 -2.89 -28.05 -18.58
C ARG A 11 -4.33 -27.56 -18.43
N LEU A 12 -4.84 -26.95 -19.49
CA LEU A 12 -6.20 -26.42 -19.56
C LEU A 12 -6.84 -26.92 -20.84
N THR A 13 -8.13 -27.20 -20.79
CA THR A 13 -8.97 -27.24 -21.97
C THR A 13 -9.10 -25.84 -22.56
N GLN A 14 -9.46 -25.77 -23.85
CA GLN A 14 -9.68 -24.48 -24.52
C GLN A 14 -10.72 -23.61 -23.81
N LYS A 15 -11.81 -24.22 -23.32
CA LYS A 15 -12.87 -23.53 -22.59
C LYS A 15 -12.39 -22.91 -21.28
N GLU A 16 -11.57 -23.64 -20.52
CA GLU A 16 -11.00 -23.14 -19.26
C GLU A 16 -10.03 -21.98 -19.53
N TYR A 17 -9.21 -22.07 -20.56
CA TYR A 17 -8.29 -21.00 -20.95
C TYR A 17 -9.02 -19.72 -21.35
N GLU A 18 -10.08 -19.83 -22.16
CA GLU A 18 -10.91 -18.69 -22.57
C GLU A 18 -11.62 -18.04 -21.38
N TYR A 19 -12.16 -18.85 -20.47
CA TYR A 19 -12.76 -18.38 -19.23
C TYR A 19 -11.78 -17.55 -18.40
N LEU A 20 -10.57 -18.07 -18.16
CA LEU A 20 -9.52 -17.36 -17.43
C LEU A 20 -9.09 -16.08 -18.14
N CYS A 21 -8.96 -16.10 -19.47
CA CYS A 21 -8.66 -14.91 -20.25
C CYS A 21 -9.72 -13.82 -20.11
N LYS A 22 -11.01 -14.21 -20.12
CA LYS A 22 -12.12 -13.28 -19.93
C LYS A 22 -12.07 -12.65 -18.54
N LYS A 23 -11.87 -13.46 -17.50
CA LYS A 23 -11.74 -12.98 -16.12
C LYS A 23 -10.54 -12.05 -15.93
N ALA A 24 -9.38 -12.42 -16.44
CA ALA A 24 -8.16 -11.60 -16.35
C ALA A 24 -8.27 -10.27 -17.12
N LYS A 25 -9.13 -10.16 -18.13
CA LYS A 25 -9.41 -8.90 -18.83
C LYS A 25 -10.36 -7.99 -18.05
N GLN A 26 -11.23 -8.59 -17.23
CA GLN A 26 -12.22 -7.89 -16.42
C GLN A 26 -11.67 -7.48 -15.05
N ASP A 27 -10.54 -8.03 -14.61
CA ASP A 27 -9.90 -7.69 -13.34
C ASP A 27 -9.04 -6.41 -13.45
N PRO A 28 -9.48 -5.27 -12.87
CA PRO A 28 -8.74 -4.02 -12.95
C PRO A 28 -7.43 -4.05 -12.16
N ASP A 29 -7.32 -4.88 -11.13
CA ASP A 29 -6.19 -4.89 -10.20
C ASP A 29 -4.92 -5.49 -10.82
N THR A 30 -5.10 -6.43 -11.75
CA THR A 30 -3.97 -7.18 -12.32
C THR A 30 -3.68 -6.86 -13.78
N ARG A 31 -4.64 -6.25 -14.49
CA ARG A 31 -4.53 -5.82 -15.90
C ARG A 31 -3.30 -4.94 -16.18
N TYR A 32 -2.74 -5.06 -17.38
CA TYR A 32 -1.65 -4.19 -17.82
C TYR A 32 -2.13 -2.74 -18.03
N LYS A 33 -1.21 -1.77 -17.92
CA LYS A 33 -1.52 -0.35 -18.11
C LYS A 33 -2.10 0.00 -19.48
N ASN A 34 -1.80 -0.82 -20.50
CA ASN A 34 -2.34 -0.68 -21.86
C ASN A 34 -3.77 -1.23 -22.02
N GLY A 35 -4.35 -1.81 -20.96
CA GLY A 35 -5.69 -2.41 -20.98
C GLY A 35 -5.72 -3.90 -21.34
N ASP A 36 -4.59 -4.52 -21.65
CA ASP A 36 -4.53 -5.94 -21.98
C ASP A 36 -4.59 -6.84 -20.73
N LYS A 37 -5.12 -8.05 -20.93
CA LYS A 37 -5.22 -9.06 -19.88
C LYS A 37 -3.83 -9.46 -19.37
N ASN A 38 -3.70 -9.58 -18.07
CA ASN A 38 -2.51 -10.13 -17.43
C ASN A 38 -2.87 -11.45 -16.76
N LEU A 39 -2.80 -12.55 -17.52
CA LEU A 39 -3.24 -13.85 -17.05
C LEU A 39 -2.42 -14.35 -15.85
N SER A 40 -1.09 -14.14 -15.89
CA SER A 40 -0.20 -14.55 -14.79
C SER A 40 -0.41 -13.71 -13.53
N GLY A 41 -0.68 -12.41 -13.67
CA GLY A 41 -1.05 -11.53 -12.56
C GLY A 41 -2.35 -11.97 -11.92
N TYR A 42 -3.39 -12.19 -12.75
CA TYR A 42 -4.71 -12.63 -12.32
C TYR A 42 -4.66 -13.97 -11.56
N ILE A 43 -4.08 -15.02 -12.16
CA ILE A 43 -4.01 -16.35 -11.53
C ILE A 43 -3.23 -16.29 -10.22
N ARG A 44 -2.09 -15.57 -10.21
CA ARG A 44 -1.29 -15.42 -8.99
C ARG A 44 -2.08 -14.73 -7.90
N ASN A 45 -2.73 -13.61 -8.20
CA ASN A 45 -3.53 -12.89 -7.23
C ASN A 45 -4.65 -13.78 -6.70
N TYR A 46 -5.40 -14.43 -7.59
CA TYR A 46 -6.50 -15.31 -7.21
C TYR A 46 -6.08 -16.45 -6.27
N VAL A 47 -4.97 -17.14 -6.57
CA VAL A 47 -4.49 -18.29 -5.78
C VAL A 47 -3.78 -17.86 -4.49
N LEU A 48 -3.00 -16.78 -4.53
CA LEU A 48 -2.09 -16.41 -3.45
C LEU A 48 -2.64 -15.34 -2.50
N LYS A 49 -3.71 -14.62 -2.88
CA LYS A 49 -4.33 -13.57 -2.04
C LYS A 49 -4.85 -14.15 -0.72
N GLY A 50 -5.60 -15.25 -0.77
CA GLY A 50 -6.11 -15.93 0.44
C GLY A 50 -5.04 -16.62 1.29
N ALA A 51 -3.87 -16.90 0.73
CA ALA A 51 -2.75 -17.53 1.43
C ALA A 51 -1.77 -16.52 2.05
N GLY A 52 -2.10 -15.22 2.04
CA GLY A 52 -1.25 -14.15 2.60
C GLY A 52 -0.04 -13.78 1.75
N TYR A 53 0.09 -14.34 0.55
CA TYR A 53 1.18 -14.06 -0.39
C TYR A 53 0.84 -12.97 -1.42
N GLY A 54 -0.44 -12.57 -1.53
CA GLY A 54 -0.91 -11.50 -2.43
C GLY A 54 -0.43 -10.10 -2.02
N ASP A 55 -0.12 -9.89 -0.74
CA ASP A 55 0.00 -8.56 -0.15
C ASP A 55 1.43 -8.08 0.04
N ILE A 56 2.33 -8.42 -0.87
CA ILE A 56 3.67 -7.81 -0.86
C ILE A 56 3.57 -6.29 -1.02
N HIS A 57 2.53 -5.75 -1.67
CA HIS A 57 2.27 -4.31 -1.73
C HIS A 57 1.75 -3.76 -0.38
N ILE A 58 0.69 -4.34 0.18
CA ILE A 58 0.14 -3.92 1.48
C ILE A 58 1.21 -4.03 2.59
N ARG A 59 2.01 -5.09 2.61
CA ARG A 59 3.11 -5.24 3.57
C ARG A 59 4.16 -4.14 3.42
N LYS A 60 4.48 -3.74 2.18
CA LYS A 60 5.40 -2.64 1.91
C LYS A 60 4.83 -1.28 2.31
N GLU A 61 3.52 -1.10 2.15
CA GLU A 61 2.82 0.09 2.64
C GLU A 61 2.82 0.13 4.16
N ILE A 62 2.56 -0.99 4.84
CA ILE A 62 2.67 -1.12 6.31
C ILE A 62 4.11 -0.82 6.79
N GLU A 63 5.13 -1.34 6.11
CA GLU A 63 6.53 -1.06 6.44
C GLU A 63 6.89 0.43 6.24
N ASN A 64 6.39 1.05 5.16
CA ASN A 64 6.52 2.48 4.95
C ASN A 64 5.77 3.30 6.02
N MET A 65 4.60 2.85 6.48
CA MET A 65 3.85 3.47 7.57
C MET A 65 4.63 3.42 8.88
N ALA A 66 5.14 2.24 9.24
CA ALA A 66 5.96 2.06 10.44
C ALA A 66 7.19 2.99 10.42
N TYR A 67 7.78 3.20 9.24
CA TYR A 67 8.88 4.14 9.05
C TYR A 67 8.46 5.60 9.29
N GLN A 68 7.31 6.05 8.77
CA GLN A 68 6.82 7.41 9.02
C GLN A 68 6.48 7.63 10.50
N ILE A 69 5.84 6.66 11.16
CA ILE A 69 5.56 6.71 12.61
C ILE A 69 6.86 6.86 13.42
N ARG A 70 7.92 6.14 13.02
CA ARG A 70 9.24 6.27 13.65
C ARG A 70 9.82 7.67 13.50
N LYS A 71 9.70 8.29 12.31
CA LYS A 71 10.11 9.69 12.10
C LYS A 71 9.35 10.66 13.01
N ILE A 72 8.05 10.45 13.20
CA ILE A 72 7.22 11.25 14.10
C ILE A 72 7.77 11.19 15.53
N GLY A 73 8.01 9.99 16.06
CA GLY A 73 8.57 9.81 17.40
C GLY A 73 9.93 10.50 17.57
N VAL A 74 10.76 10.49 16.53
CA VAL A 74 12.05 11.19 16.51
C VAL A 74 11.89 12.71 16.50
N ASN A 75 10.94 13.26 15.74
CA ASN A 75 10.67 14.70 15.70
C ASN A 75 10.09 15.22 17.03
N ILE A 76 9.13 14.48 17.61
CA ILE A 76 8.56 14.78 18.94
C ILE A 76 9.67 14.78 20.00
N ASN A 77 10.50 13.74 20.04
CA ASN A 77 11.58 13.64 21.02
C ASN A 77 12.62 14.77 20.88
N GLN A 78 12.88 15.25 19.65
CA GLN A 78 13.74 16.40 19.42
C GLN A 78 13.10 17.70 19.92
N ALA A 79 11.81 17.90 19.68
CA ALA A 79 11.08 19.08 20.15
C ALA A 79 11.02 19.14 21.68
N THR A 80 10.72 18.02 22.33
CA THR A 80 10.73 17.90 23.79
C THR A 80 12.11 18.19 24.36
N ARG A 81 13.18 17.69 23.74
CA ARG A 81 14.57 18.04 24.15
C ARG A 81 14.85 19.53 24.01
N LYS A 82 14.44 20.18 22.92
CA LYS A 82 14.61 21.63 22.73
C LYS A 82 13.87 22.44 23.80
N ILE A 83 12.62 22.07 24.10
CA ILE A 83 11.81 22.67 25.17
C ILE A 83 12.48 22.46 26.53
N ASN A 84 12.87 21.24 26.86
CA ASN A 84 13.50 20.89 28.14
C ASN A 84 14.89 21.52 28.33
N SER A 85 15.59 21.85 27.22
CA SER A 85 16.88 22.53 27.26
C SER A 85 16.78 24.06 27.44
N GLY A 86 15.58 24.62 27.58
CA GLY A 86 15.37 26.07 27.76
C GLY A 86 15.41 26.90 26.47
N TYR A 87 15.58 26.28 25.31
CA TYR A 87 15.58 26.93 23.97
C TYR A 87 14.20 26.96 23.30
N GLY A 88 13.12 26.91 24.08
CA GLY A 88 11.74 26.97 23.58
C GLY A 88 11.37 28.36 23.08
N THR A 89 11.82 28.74 21.89
CA THR A 89 11.31 29.93 21.21
C THR A 89 9.94 29.63 20.60
N ALA A 90 9.00 30.57 20.66
CA ALA A 90 7.64 30.44 20.10
C ALA A 90 7.64 29.96 18.63
N LYS A 91 8.71 30.28 17.90
CA LYS A 91 8.98 29.80 16.53
C LYS A 91 9.13 28.27 16.46
N ALA A 92 9.88 27.64 17.36
CA ALA A 92 10.07 26.20 17.38
C ALA A 92 8.78 25.43 17.71
N VAL A 93 7.90 26.02 18.54
CA VAL A 93 6.58 25.48 18.84
C VAL A 93 5.65 25.60 17.63
N SER A 94 5.67 26.75 16.95
CA SER A 94 4.87 27.01 15.76
C SER A 94 5.28 26.14 14.56
N GLU A 95 6.58 25.93 14.34
CA GLU A 95 7.11 25.00 13.33
C GLU A 95 6.65 23.56 13.61
N LEU A 96 6.70 23.14 14.88
CA LEU A 96 6.23 21.81 15.26
C LEU A 96 4.72 21.62 15.03
N GLN A 97 3.92 22.65 15.33
CA GLN A 97 2.48 22.62 15.07
C GLN A 97 2.15 22.54 13.58
N ALA A 98 2.92 23.24 12.73
CA ALA A 98 2.76 23.18 11.28
C ALA A 98 3.11 21.78 10.72
N ASP A 99 4.20 21.19 11.18
CA ASP A 99 4.61 19.83 10.81
C ASP A 99 3.57 18.79 11.23
N MET A 100 3.00 18.92 12.44
CA MET A 100 1.93 18.05 12.93
C MET A 100 0.63 18.20 12.11
N ALA A 101 0.24 19.42 11.75
CA ALA A 101 -0.96 19.66 10.94
C ALA A 101 -0.85 19.07 9.52
N HIS A 102 0.32 19.21 8.88
CA HIS A 102 0.57 18.61 7.57
C HIS A 102 0.51 17.07 7.62
N LEU A 103 0.99 16.48 8.72
CA LEU A 103 0.95 15.04 8.94
C LEU A 103 -0.48 14.53 9.16
N THR A 104 -1.30 15.20 9.97
CA THR A 104 -2.71 14.83 10.18
C THR A 104 -3.47 14.79 8.85
N LYS A 105 -3.29 15.81 8.02
CA LYS A 105 -3.90 15.86 6.69
C LYS A 105 -3.45 14.71 5.78
N SER A 106 -2.16 14.38 5.81
CA SER A 106 -1.62 13.24 5.03
C SER A 106 -2.18 11.90 5.53
N PHE A 107 -2.50 11.79 6.82
CA PHE A 107 -3.14 10.62 7.42
C PHE A 107 -4.60 10.49 6.99
N ASP A 108 -5.36 11.58 7.00
CA ASP A 108 -6.76 11.58 6.59
C ASP A 108 -6.90 11.17 5.11
N GLU A 109 -6.09 11.75 4.23
CA GLU A 109 -6.07 11.40 2.80
C GLU A 109 -5.69 9.93 2.53
N PHE A 110 -4.92 9.31 3.44
CA PHE A 110 -4.50 7.92 3.34
C PHE A 110 -5.56 6.96 3.90
N ILE A 111 -6.17 7.32 5.04
CA ILE A 111 -7.33 6.59 5.57
C ILE A 111 -8.42 6.55 4.51
N ASP A 112 -8.73 7.70 3.89
CA ASP A 112 -9.72 7.79 2.81
C ASP A 112 -9.41 6.85 1.64
N LYS A 113 -8.13 6.72 1.25
CA LYS A 113 -7.72 5.76 0.22
C LYS A 113 -7.95 4.31 0.63
N ILE A 114 -7.59 3.96 1.87
CA ILE A 114 -7.80 2.60 2.41
C ILE A 114 -9.29 2.28 2.54
N THR A 115 -10.13 3.21 3.01
CA THR A 115 -11.58 2.99 3.13
C THR A 115 -12.26 2.93 1.76
N LEU A 116 -11.80 3.70 0.77
CA LEU A 116 -12.30 3.61 -0.61
C LEU A 116 -11.89 2.31 -1.31
N GLU A 117 -10.69 1.79 -1.06
CA GLU A 117 -10.22 0.51 -1.61
C GLU A 117 -10.73 -0.72 -0.84
N GLY A 118 -11.04 -0.58 0.45
CA GLY A 118 -11.60 -1.64 1.31
C GLY A 118 -13.13 -1.80 1.23
N GLY A 119 -13.84 -0.79 0.70
CA GLY A 119 -15.31 -0.78 0.57
C GLY A 119 -15.89 -1.76 -0.45
N THR A 120 -15.06 -2.34 -1.32
CA THR A 120 -15.47 -3.33 -2.34
C THR A 120 -15.16 -4.78 -1.94
N LEU A 121 -14.65 -5.03 -0.73
CA LEU A 121 -14.30 -6.37 -0.25
C LEU A 121 -15.32 -7.01 0.70
N TRP A 122 -16.44 -6.34 1.00
CA TRP A 122 -17.53 -6.88 1.84
C TRP A 122 -18.95 -6.70 1.29
N GLN A 123 -19.12 -6.54 -0.02
CA GLN A 123 -20.40 -6.70 -0.72
C GLN A 123 -20.27 -7.74 -1.83
#